data_AF-A0A7V9HTT3-F1
#
_entry.id   AF-A0A7V9HTT3-F1
#
_cell.length_a   1.000
_cell.length_b   1.000
_cell.length_c   1.000
_cell.angle_alpha   90.00
_cell.angle_beta   90.00
_cell.angle_gamma   90.00
#
_symmetry.space_group_name_H-M   'P 1'
#
loop_
_entity.id
_entity.type
_entity.pdbx_description
1 polymer ?
#
loop_
_entity_poly.entity_id
_entity_poly.type
_entity_poly.pdbx_seq_one_letter_code
_entity_poly.pdbx_strand_id
1 'polypeptide(L)'
;MDQQRSEFGFPRTTCSCSACANNCRNLPGMLIPDDVARIARHLGYTDVMEFSRENLLASPGAIVLRDNQQVRIPTLVPQRGADGACKFLQNDLCTIHSVSPYGCAFFSEHESRTVGDKKSILGLIHITRDHQTNGRYSRIWSMLDSTNLKAIPPEAIRQRMRETSNSLSNSQPLPRASKPAAEPKHSGP
;
A
#
# COMPACT_ATOMS: atom_id res chain seq x y z
N MET A 1 14.65 7.92 16.39
CA MET A 1 13.55 7.95 17.38
C MET A 1 12.25 7.91 16.60
N ASP A 2 11.42 6.88 16.81
CA ASP A 2 10.13 6.74 16.14
C ASP A 2 9.19 7.81 16.72
N GLN A 3 8.97 8.89 15.99
CA GLN A 3 8.05 9.94 16.43
C GLN A 3 6.66 9.33 16.53
N GLN A 4 6.05 9.46 17.72
CA GLN A 4 4.74 8.93 18.05
C GLN A 4 3.67 9.68 17.24
N ARG A 5 3.51 9.29 15.97
CA ARG A 5 2.54 9.89 15.06
C ARG A 5 1.17 9.30 15.36
N SER A 6 0.17 10.17 15.47
CA SER A 6 -1.24 9.78 15.57
C SER A 6 -2.04 10.51 14.52
N GLU A 7 -3.07 9.86 13.99
CA GLU A 7 -4.04 10.45 13.07
C GLU A 7 -5.43 9.96 13.47
N PHE A 8 -6.39 10.88 13.55
CA PHE A 8 -7.78 10.61 13.92
C PHE A 8 -7.95 9.79 15.21
N GLY A 9 -7.05 10.00 16.18
CA GLY A 9 -7.06 9.28 17.47
C GLY A 9 -6.41 7.89 17.44
N PHE A 10 -5.84 7.46 16.31
CA PHE A 10 -5.14 6.19 16.19
C PHE A 10 -3.62 6.39 16.19
N PRO A 11 -2.86 5.60 16.97
CA PRO A 11 -1.41 5.59 16.88
C PRO A 11 -0.96 4.88 15.60
N ARG A 12 0.22 5.26 15.11
CA ARG A 12 0.93 4.59 14.03
C ARG A 12 1.14 3.11 14.36
N THR A 13 0.97 2.23 13.37
CA THR A 13 1.33 0.82 13.44
C THR A 13 2.84 0.66 13.16
N THR A 14 3.50 -0.24 13.89
CA THR A 14 4.96 -0.47 13.77
C THR A 14 5.29 -1.87 13.23
N CYS A 15 4.28 -2.62 12.78
CA CYS A 15 4.50 -3.98 12.27
C CYS A 15 5.29 -3.95 10.95
N SER A 16 6.38 -4.73 10.90
CA SER A 16 7.24 -4.89 9.73
C SER A 16 7.31 -6.34 9.24
N CYS A 17 6.27 -7.15 9.50
CA CYS A 17 6.23 -8.54 9.08
C CYS A 17 6.20 -8.66 7.54
N SER A 18 6.49 -9.85 7.01
CA SER A 18 6.47 -10.13 5.57
C SER A 18 5.13 -9.83 4.91
N ALA A 19 4.01 -10.00 5.64
CA ALA A 19 2.69 -9.64 5.13
C ALA A 19 2.51 -8.13 4.94
N CYS A 20 3.02 -7.31 5.88
CA CYS A 20 3.02 -5.85 5.75
C CYS A 20 3.95 -5.39 4.61
N ALA A 21 5.11 -6.03 4.43
CA ALA A 21 5.98 -5.78 3.29
C ALA A 21 5.33 -6.18 1.95
N ASN A 22 4.53 -7.25 1.93
CA ASN A 22 3.80 -7.68 0.74
C ASN A 22 2.78 -6.64 0.25
N ASN A 23 2.14 -5.91 1.16
CA ASN A 23 1.29 -4.78 0.81
C ASN A 23 2.09 -3.65 0.15
N CYS A 24 3.34 -3.40 0.55
CA CYS A 24 4.21 -2.43 -0.14
C CYS A 24 4.56 -2.86 -1.56
N ARG A 25 4.67 -4.17 -1.84
CA ARG A 25 4.91 -4.70 -3.19
C ARG A 25 3.66 -4.60 -4.07
N ASN A 26 2.49 -4.87 -3.50
CA ASN A 26 1.29 -5.07 -4.30
C ASN A 26 0.29 -3.93 -4.23
N LEU A 27 0.06 -3.33 -3.08
CA LEU A 27 -1.03 -2.37 -2.84
C LEU A 27 -0.59 -1.29 -1.84
N PRO A 28 0.24 -0.32 -2.25
CA PRO A 28 0.66 0.75 -1.36
C PRO A 28 -0.55 1.55 -0.88
N GLY A 29 -0.52 1.94 0.39
CA GLY A 29 -1.63 2.60 1.06
C GLY A 29 -1.95 3.99 0.51
N MET A 30 -3.21 4.39 0.62
CA MET A 30 -3.68 5.71 0.22
C MET A 30 -3.06 6.83 1.07
N LEU A 31 -2.89 8.00 0.45
CA LEU A 31 -2.55 9.24 1.14
C LEU A 31 -3.83 9.97 1.57
N ILE A 32 -3.77 10.64 2.72
CA ILE A 32 -4.70 11.74 3.09
C ILE A 32 -4.10 13.10 2.68
N PRO A 33 -4.86 14.21 2.66
CA PRO A 33 -4.34 15.52 2.28
C PRO A 33 -3.05 15.93 3.01
N ASP A 34 -2.96 15.68 4.31
CA ASP A 34 -1.81 16.07 5.14
C ASP A 34 -0.53 15.26 4.82
N ASP A 35 -0.65 14.07 4.22
CA ASP A 35 0.50 13.28 3.80
C ASP A 35 1.30 13.99 2.71
N VAL A 36 0.62 14.68 1.79
CA VAL A 36 1.25 15.22 0.57
C VAL A 36 2.37 16.20 0.93
N ALA A 37 2.06 17.23 1.73
CA ALA A 37 3.05 18.24 2.11
C ALA A 37 4.11 17.66 3.07
N ARG A 38 3.71 16.71 3.93
CA ARG A 38 4.62 16.08 4.89
C ARG A 38 5.68 15.23 4.18
N ILE A 39 5.29 14.40 3.23
CA ILE A 39 6.20 13.54 2.47
C ILE A 39 7.06 14.39 1.54
N ALA A 40 6.47 15.38 0.83
CA ALA A 40 7.22 16.30 -0.02
C ALA A 40 8.39 16.96 0.74
N ARG A 41 8.11 17.53 1.92
CA ARG A 41 9.13 18.16 2.77
C ARG A 41 10.20 17.18 3.22
N HIS A 42 9.80 15.97 3.62
CA HIS A 42 10.74 14.94 4.07
C HIS A 42 11.72 14.54 2.96
N LEU A 43 11.25 14.52 1.71
CA LEU A 43 12.05 14.21 0.54
C LEU A 43 12.81 15.43 -0.02
N GLY A 44 12.71 16.60 0.61
CA GLY A 44 13.42 17.80 0.19
C GLY A 44 12.77 18.59 -0.95
N TYR A 45 11.54 18.27 -1.33
CA TYR A 45 10.82 19.04 -2.35
C TYR A 45 10.30 20.37 -1.78
N THR A 46 10.54 21.45 -2.52
CA THR A 46 9.94 22.76 -2.26
C THR A 46 8.63 22.96 -3.03
N ASP A 47 8.48 22.34 -4.20
CA ASP A 47 7.24 22.32 -4.98
C ASP A 47 6.48 21.01 -4.77
N VAL A 48 5.27 21.13 -4.22
CA VAL A 48 4.38 19.99 -3.99
C VAL A 48 3.86 19.41 -5.31
N MET A 49 3.74 20.21 -6.37
CA MET A 49 3.28 19.74 -7.67
C MET A 49 4.35 18.89 -8.36
N GLU A 50 5.60 19.32 -8.31
CA GLU A 50 6.77 18.52 -8.71
C GLU A 50 6.85 17.20 -7.95
N PHE A 51 6.82 17.25 -6.61
CA PHE A 51 6.74 16.05 -5.78
C PHE A 51 5.64 15.11 -6.27
N SER A 52 4.44 15.63 -6.49
CA SER A 52 3.28 14.82 -6.87
C SER A 52 3.47 14.13 -8.22
N ARG A 53 3.99 14.84 -9.23
CA ARG A 53 4.27 14.27 -10.57
C ARG A 53 5.31 13.15 -10.53
N GLU A 54 6.31 13.28 -9.67
CA GLU A 54 7.41 12.32 -9.60
C GLU A 54 7.14 11.15 -8.65
N ASN A 55 6.18 11.28 -7.73
CA ASN A 55 6.03 10.33 -6.62
C ASN A 55 4.65 9.72 -6.48
N LEU A 56 3.60 10.28 -7.09
CA LEU A 56 2.21 9.86 -6.85
C LEU A 56 1.50 9.45 -8.13
N LEU A 57 0.44 8.66 -7.95
CA LEU A 57 -0.52 8.27 -8.99
C LEU A 57 -1.94 8.66 -8.56
N ALA A 58 -2.75 9.07 -9.53
CA ALA A 58 -4.20 9.18 -9.38
C ALA A 58 -4.81 7.78 -9.34
N SER A 59 -5.27 7.37 -8.16
CA SER A 59 -6.04 6.14 -8.00
C SER A 59 -7.53 6.43 -8.14
N PRO A 60 -8.29 5.56 -8.83
CA PRO A 60 -9.75 5.57 -8.75
C PRO A 60 -10.25 5.47 -7.31
N GLY A 61 -9.45 4.91 -6.41
CA GLY A 61 -9.67 4.99 -4.97
C GLY A 61 -10.70 4.00 -4.44
N ALA A 62 -11.41 4.39 -3.37
CA ALA A 62 -12.28 3.52 -2.60
C ALA A 62 -13.72 3.56 -3.11
N ILE A 63 -14.39 2.40 -3.11
CA ILE A 63 -15.85 2.33 -3.30
C ILE A 63 -16.50 2.33 -1.93
N VAL A 64 -17.42 3.27 -1.70
CA VAL A 64 -18.22 3.37 -0.48
C VAL A 64 -19.70 3.34 -0.83
N LEU A 65 -20.53 2.93 0.13
CA LEU A 65 -21.97 3.07 0.04
C LEU A 65 -22.37 4.41 0.67
N ARG A 66 -23.03 5.28 -0.10
CA ARG A 66 -23.57 6.55 0.36
C ARG A 66 -25.00 6.68 -0.16
N ASP A 67 -25.96 6.93 0.72
CA ASP A 67 -27.38 7.07 0.35
C ASP A 67 -27.89 5.90 -0.51
N ASN A 68 -27.48 4.68 -0.13
CA ASN A 68 -27.76 3.43 -0.85
C ASN A 68 -27.22 3.35 -2.28
N GLN A 69 -26.30 4.25 -2.66
CA GLN A 69 -25.60 4.26 -3.94
C GLN A 69 -24.10 3.99 -3.76
N GLN A 70 -23.52 3.23 -4.69
CA GLN A 70 -22.07 3.04 -4.72
C GLN A 70 -21.42 4.31 -5.29
N VAL A 71 -20.54 4.91 -4.50
CA VAL A 71 -19.78 6.10 -4.87
C VAL A 71 -18.30 5.77 -4.78
N ARG A 72 -17.53 6.29 -5.74
CA ARG A 72 -16.08 6.15 -5.76
C ARG A 72 -15.44 7.44 -5.24
N ILE A 73 -14.59 7.31 -4.22
CA ILE A 73 -13.79 8.40 -3.66
C ILE A 73 -12.38 8.28 -4.24
N PRO A 74 -11.97 9.19 -5.14
CA PRO A 74 -10.63 9.16 -5.72
C PRO A 74 -9.56 9.36 -4.65
N THR A 75 -8.40 8.72 -4.82
CA THR A 75 -7.28 8.85 -3.86
C THR A 75 -5.94 8.99 -4.55
N LEU A 76 -4.95 9.50 -3.83
CA LEU A 76 -3.54 9.47 -4.22
C LEU A 76 -2.87 8.26 -3.59
N VAL A 77 -2.02 7.60 -4.36
CA VAL A 77 -1.15 6.50 -3.90
C VAL A 77 0.28 6.74 -4.38
N PRO A 78 1.29 6.19 -3.71
CA PRO A 78 2.65 6.19 -4.23
C PRO A 78 2.75 5.58 -5.63
N GLN A 79 3.64 6.13 -6.45
CA GLN A 79 4.08 5.51 -7.69
C GLN A 79 4.74 4.16 -7.46
N ARG A 80 4.85 3.40 -8.54
CA ARG A 80 5.48 2.09 -8.55
C ARG A 80 6.79 2.12 -9.33
N GLY A 81 7.75 1.32 -8.88
CA GLY A 81 8.99 1.06 -9.60
C GLY A 81 8.77 0.16 -10.81
N ALA A 82 9.86 -0.11 -11.55
CA ALA A 82 9.85 -0.99 -12.72
C ALA A 82 9.44 -2.44 -12.39
N ASP A 83 9.66 -2.88 -11.14
CA ASP A 83 9.24 -4.18 -10.62
C ASP A 83 7.76 -4.21 -10.16
N GLY A 84 7.04 -3.09 -10.30
CA GLY A 84 5.66 -2.94 -9.87
C GLY A 84 5.49 -2.72 -8.37
N ALA A 85 6.56 -2.75 -7.57
CA ALA A 85 6.51 -2.45 -6.14
C ALA A 85 6.36 -0.95 -5.88
N CYS A 86 5.95 -0.55 -4.67
CA CYS A 86 5.98 0.85 -4.25
C CYS A 86 7.38 1.44 -4.47
N LYS A 87 7.47 2.64 -5.08
CA LYS A 87 8.76 3.30 -5.36
C LYS A 87 9.61 3.57 -4.11
N PHE A 88 8.99 3.58 -2.94
CA PHE A 88 9.66 3.80 -1.65
C PHE A 88 10.07 2.50 -0.95
N LEU A 89 9.88 1.33 -1.58
CA LEU A 89 10.34 0.06 -1.06
C LEU A 89 11.77 -0.22 -1.54
N GLN A 90 12.72 -0.33 -0.63
CA GLN A 90 14.11 -0.70 -0.92
C GLN A 90 14.58 -1.72 0.11
N ASN A 91 15.14 -2.84 -0.34
CA ASN A 91 15.61 -3.92 0.54
C ASN A 91 14.57 -4.32 1.60
N ASP A 92 13.31 -4.41 1.17
CA ASP A 92 12.13 -4.74 2.00
C ASP A 92 11.80 -3.73 3.10
N LEU A 93 12.41 -2.56 3.05
CA LEU A 93 12.20 -1.46 3.97
C LEU A 93 11.62 -0.24 3.25
N CYS A 94 10.72 0.47 3.94
CA CYS A 94 10.18 1.72 3.43
C CYS A 94 11.16 2.87 3.67
N THR A 95 11.64 3.51 2.61
CA THR A 95 12.61 4.61 2.70
C THR A 95 12.04 5.86 3.36
N ILE A 96 10.72 6.05 3.26
CA ILE A 96 9.99 7.15 3.91
C ILE A 96 9.22 6.69 5.16
N HIS A 97 9.66 5.61 5.83
CA HIS A 97 8.90 4.97 6.90
C HIS A 97 8.37 5.96 7.95
N SER A 98 9.21 6.88 8.44
CA SER A 98 8.82 7.87 9.46
C SER A 98 7.69 8.81 9.02
N VAL A 99 7.56 9.05 7.72
CA VAL A 99 6.51 9.89 7.13
C VAL A 99 5.59 9.11 6.19
N SER A 100 5.52 7.78 6.32
CA SER A 100 4.79 6.93 5.39
C SER A 100 3.31 7.35 5.24
N PRO A 101 2.68 7.10 4.07
CA PRO A 101 1.27 7.47 3.84
C PRO A 101 0.33 6.93 4.91
N TYR A 102 -0.81 7.59 5.11
CA TYR A 102 -1.84 7.20 6.08
C TYR A 102 -2.22 5.71 5.96
N GLY A 103 -2.50 5.25 4.74
CA GLY A 103 -2.84 3.86 4.47
C GLY A 103 -1.74 2.85 4.84
N CYS A 104 -0.46 3.26 4.81
CA CYS A 104 0.66 2.42 5.20
C CYS A 104 0.96 2.49 6.70
N ALA A 105 0.71 3.63 7.32
CA ALA A 105 1.16 3.90 8.67
C ALA A 105 0.14 3.56 9.75
N PHE A 106 -1.14 3.46 9.40
CA PHE A 106 -2.20 3.24 10.38
C PHE A 106 -2.93 1.92 10.20
N PHE A 107 -2.69 1.20 9.10
CA PHE A 107 -3.28 -0.10 8.85
C PHE A 107 -2.27 -1.22 9.15
N SER A 108 -2.78 -2.39 9.52
CA SER A 108 -2.00 -3.60 9.78
C SER A 108 -2.79 -4.82 9.33
N GLU A 109 -2.12 -5.79 8.71
CA GLU A 109 -2.74 -7.07 8.33
C GLU A 109 -3.33 -7.83 9.54
N HIS A 110 -2.82 -7.56 10.73
CA HIS A 110 -3.23 -8.22 11.96
C HIS A 110 -4.38 -7.51 12.70
N GLU A 111 -4.91 -6.42 12.14
CA GLU A 111 -6.03 -5.71 12.75
C GLU A 111 -7.38 -6.32 12.36
N SER A 112 -8.38 -6.20 13.23
CA SER A 112 -9.73 -6.64 12.88
C SER A 112 -10.32 -5.73 11.82
N ARG A 113 -11.16 -6.32 10.95
CA ARG A 113 -11.87 -5.58 9.89
C ARG A 113 -12.61 -4.36 10.43
N THR A 114 -13.28 -4.49 11.57
CA THR A 114 -14.02 -3.37 12.20
C THR A 114 -13.12 -2.18 12.55
N VAL A 115 -11.88 -2.42 13.00
CA VAL A 115 -10.92 -1.35 13.30
C VAL A 115 -10.39 -0.72 12.01
N GLY A 116 -10.04 -1.55 11.02
CA GLY A 116 -9.63 -1.08 9.70
C GLY A 116 -10.70 -0.22 9.02
N ASP A 117 -11.96 -0.64 9.08
CA ASP A 117 -13.09 0.08 8.49
C ASP A 117 -13.27 1.46 9.13
N LYS A 118 -13.15 1.57 10.47
CA LYS A 118 -13.20 2.87 11.18
C LYS A 118 -12.11 3.83 10.71
N LYS A 119 -10.87 3.34 10.61
CA LYS A 119 -9.73 4.14 10.10
C LYS A 119 -9.95 4.58 8.66
N SER A 120 -10.39 3.64 7.82
CA SER A 120 -10.70 3.89 6.41
C SER A 120 -11.75 4.99 6.26
N ILE A 121 -12.87 4.90 6.99
CA ILE A 121 -13.93 5.91 6.95
C ILE A 121 -13.39 7.30 7.32
N LEU A 122 -12.60 7.41 8.40
CA LEU A 122 -12.06 8.70 8.84
C LEU A 122 -11.10 9.32 7.81
N GLY A 123 -10.20 8.52 7.25
CA GLY A 123 -9.33 8.98 6.16
C GLY A 123 -10.12 9.42 4.92
N LEU A 124 -11.14 8.65 4.53
CA LEU A 124 -12.00 8.96 3.38
C LEU A 124 -12.86 10.20 3.60
N ILE A 125 -13.31 10.49 4.82
CA ILE A 125 -14.01 11.74 5.16
C ILE A 125 -13.09 12.94 4.88
N HIS A 126 -11.82 12.87 5.28
CA HIS A 126 -10.86 13.95 5.04
C HIS A 126 -10.58 14.16 3.54
N ILE A 127 -10.41 13.07 2.79
CA ILE A 127 -10.23 13.12 1.34
C ILE A 127 -11.49 13.70 0.66
N THR A 128 -12.68 13.27 1.08
CA THR A 128 -13.96 13.76 0.54
C THR A 128 -14.12 15.27 0.76
N ARG A 129 -13.77 15.78 1.94
CA ARG A 129 -13.82 17.22 2.23
C ARG A 129 -12.86 18.03 1.35
N ASP A 130 -11.66 17.51 1.07
CA ASP A 130 -10.74 18.18 0.15
C ASP A 130 -11.32 18.20 -1.28
N HIS A 131 -11.90 17.09 -1.75
CA HIS A 131 -12.58 17.06 -3.06
C HIS A 131 -13.76 18.05 -3.14
N GLN A 132 -14.60 18.13 -2.12
CA GLN A 132 -15.75 19.04 -2.07
C GLN A 132 -15.33 20.52 -2.14
N THR A 133 -14.16 20.86 -1.62
CA THR A 133 -13.63 22.22 -1.59
C THR A 133 -12.67 22.51 -2.74
N ASN A 134 -12.48 21.55 -3.66
CA ASN A 134 -11.43 21.58 -4.68
C ASN A 134 -10.06 21.94 -4.09
N GLY A 135 -9.73 21.31 -2.97
CA GLY A 135 -8.51 21.52 -2.22
C GLY A 135 -7.25 21.10 -2.99
N ARG A 136 -6.10 21.23 -2.33
CA ARG A 136 -4.81 20.95 -2.99
C ARG A 136 -4.71 19.47 -3.39
N TYR A 137 -5.18 18.55 -2.55
CA TYR A 137 -5.14 17.12 -2.83
C TYR A 137 -5.99 16.79 -4.07
N SER A 138 -7.20 17.34 -4.15
CA SER A 138 -8.10 17.18 -5.30
C SER A 138 -7.49 17.69 -6.59
N ARG A 139 -6.88 18.88 -6.57
CA ARG A 139 -6.22 19.46 -7.76
C ARG A 139 -5.03 18.63 -8.22
N ILE A 140 -4.24 18.09 -7.28
CA ILE A 140 -3.15 17.17 -7.61
C ILE A 140 -3.71 15.91 -8.27
N TRP A 141 -4.77 15.33 -7.71
CA TRP A 141 -5.41 14.15 -8.28
C TRP A 141 -5.88 14.41 -9.72
N SER A 142 -6.59 15.51 -9.96
CA SER A 142 -7.08 15.89 -11.30
C SER A 142 -5.95 16.12 -12.29
N MET A 143 -4.86 16.76 -11.86
CA MET A 143 -3.67 16.93 -12.70
C MET A 143 -3.10 15.57 -13.10
N LEU A 144 -2.80 14.69 -12.13
CA LEU A 144 -2.20 13.37 -12.40
C LEU A 144 -3.10 12.53 -13.31
N ASP A 145 -4.42 12.55 -13.09
CA ASP A 145 -5.38 11.85 -13.93
C ASP A 145 -5.37 12.39 -15.38
N SER A 146 -5.34 13.72 -15.54
CA SER A 146 -5.30 14.36 -16.87
C SER A 146 -4.00 14.11 -17.64
N THR A 147 -2.89 13.84 -16.93
CA THR A 147 -1.58 13.53 -17.53
C THR A 147 -1.30 12.03 -17.59
N ASN A 148 -2.33 11.20 -17.45
CA ASN A 148 -2.25 9.73 -17.52
C ASN A 148 -1.31 9.07 -16.47
N LEU A 149 -1.06 9.73 -15.34
CA LEU A 149 -0.35 9.17 -14.19
C LEU A 149 -1.35 8.48 -13.27
N LYS A 150 -1.89 7.34 -13.71
CA LYS A 150 -2.98 6.61 -13.04
C LYS A 150 -2.53 5.32 -12.37
N ALA A 151 -3.12 5.00 -11.23
CA ALA A 151 -2.93 3.71 -10.57
C ALA A 151 -3.92 2.68 -11.10
N ILE A 152 -3.51 1.40 -11.06
CA ILE A 152 -4.41 0.27 -11.26
C ILE A 152 -5.46 0.29 -10.13
N PRO A 153 -6.76 0.09 -10.44
CA PRO A 153 -7.79 0.06 -9.42
C PRO A 153 -7.50 -0.97 -8.30
N PRO A 154 -7.70 -0.62 -7.00
CA PRO A 154 -7.39 -1.50 -5.88
C PRO A 154 -8.05 -2.89 -5.95
N GLU A 155 -9.27 -2.99 -6.47
CA GLU A 155 -10.00 -4.24 -6.66
C GLU A 155 -9.28 -5.21 -7.60
N ALA A 156 -8.71 -4.71 -8.70
CA ALA A 156 -7.98 -5.52 -9.68
C ALA A 156 -6.67 -6.04 -9.07
N ILE A 157 -5.98 -5.23 -8.26
CA ILE A 157 -4.79 -5.66 -7.53
C ILE A 157 -5.14 -6.75 -6.52
N ARG A 158 -6.18 -6.54 -5.71
CA ARG A 158 -6.62 -7.53 -4.71
C ARG A 158 -7.04 -8.85 -5.36
N GLN A 159 -7.65 -8.80 -6.55
CA GLN A 159 -7.97 -9.99 -7.32
C GLN A 159 -6.71 -10.75 -7.72
N ARG A 160 -5.71 -10.09 -8.31
CA ARG A 160 -4.42 -10.71 -8.66
C ARG A 160 -3.74 -11.34 -7.45
N MET A 161 -3.71 -10.64 -6.32
CA MET A 161 -3.13 -11.16 -5.08
C MET A 161 -3.82 -12.45 -4.64
N ARG A 162 -5.15 -12.52 -4.68
CA ARG A 162 -5.91 -13.74 -4.36
C ARG A 162 -5.62 -14.88 -5.32
N GLU A 163 -5.56 -14.59 -6.62
CA GLU A 163 -5.25 -15.59 -7.65
C GLU A 163 -3.84 -16.18 -7.45
N THR A 164 -2.85 -15.34 -7.16
CA THR A 164 -1.48 -15.80 -6.84
C THR A 164 -1.45 -16.66 -5.57
N SER A 165 -2.11 -16.24 -4.49
CA SER A 165 -2.20 -17.05 -3.27
C SER A 165 -2.84 -18.41 -3.51
N ASN A 166 -3.94 -18.46 -4.29
CA ASN A 166 -4.61 -19.71 -4.64
C ASN A 166 -3.77 -20.60 -5.56
N SER A 167 -2.98 -20.02 -6.47
CA SER A 167 -2.06 -20.80 -7.32
C SER A 167 -0.92 -21.43 -6.50
N LEU A 168 -0.40 -20.71 -5.49
CA LEU A 168 0.65 -21.20 -4.60
C LEU A 168 0.14 -22.28 -3.64
N SER A 169 -1.13 -22.22 -3.24
CA SER A 169 -1.76 -23.28 -2.45
C SER A 169 -2.09 -24.53 -3.29
N ASN A 170 -2.29 -24.37 -4.60
CA ASN A 170 -2.64 -25.46 -5.52
C ASN A 170 -1.44 -26.11 -6.22
N SER A 171 -0.26 -25.47 -6.21
CA SER A 171 0.98 -26.12 -6.64
C SER A 171 1.39 -27.19 -5.62
N GLN A 172 1.31 -28.48 -6.01
CA GLN A 172 1.80 -29.62 -5.23
C GLN A 172 3.23 -29.37 -4.71
N PRO A 173 3.58 -29.84 -3.50
CA PRO A 173 4.95 -29.76 -3.02
C PRO A 173 5.88 -30.50 -3.98
N LEU A 174 7.01 -29.86 -4.31
CA LEU A 174 8.13 -30.46 -5.03
C LEU A 174 8.41 -31.86 -4.47
N PRO A 175 8.60 -32.90 -5.32
CA PRO A 175 8.90 -34.24 -4.84
C PRO A 175 10.14 -34.17 -3.95
N ARG A 176 10.00 -34.63 -2.70
CA ARG A 176 11.12 -34.77 -1.77
C ARG A 176 12.18 -35.60 -2.46
N ALA A 177 13.39 -35.04 -2.60
CA ALA A 177 14.54 -35.78 -3.11
C ALA A 177 14.66 -37.10 -2.34
N SER A 178 14.54 -38.21 -3.07
CA SER A 178 14.73 -39.55 -2.54
C SER A 178 16.10 -39.64 -1.87
N LYS A 179 16.14 -40.15 -0.63
CA LYS A 179 17.40 -40.39 0.09
C LYS A 179 18.36 -41.21 -0.79
N PRO A 180 19.67 -40.89 -0.81
CA PRO A 180 20.64 -41.73 -1.49
C PRO A 180 20.66 -43.13 -0.86
N ALA A 181 20.81 -44.14 -1.71
CA ALA A 181 20.86 -45.55 -1.35
C ALA A 181 22.01 -45.83 -0.37
N ALA A 182 21.75 -46.68 0.63
CA ALA A 182 22.76 -47.11 1.58
C ALA A 182 23.83 -47.97 0.87
N GLU A 183 25.10 -47.66 1.13
CA GLU A 183 26.26 -48.43 0.65
C GLU A 183 26.27 -49.86 1.23
N PRO A 184 26.74 -50.85 0.45
CA PRO A 184 26.79 -52.24 0.89
C PRO A 184 27.90 -52.44 1.93
N LYS A 185 27.54 -53.07 3.05
CA LYS A 185 28.50 -53.53 4.06
C LYS A 185 29.35 -54.66 3.48
N HIS A 186 30.64 -54.41 3.27
CA HIS A 186 31.62 -55.48 3.06
C HIS A 186 31.96 -56.12 4.41
N SER A 187 31.63 -57.39 4.52
CA SER A 187 32.02 -58.32 5.56
C SER A 187 33.35 -59.00 5.22
N GLY A 188 34.26 -59.07 6.19
CA GLY A 188 35.33 -60.06 6.24
C GLY A 188 36.59 -59.56 6.95
N PRO A 189 37.45 -60.49 7.40
CA PRO A 189 37.18 -61.61 8.30
C PRO A 189 37.55 -61.30 9.77
#